data_AF-A0A851CB76-F1
#
_entry.id   AF-A0A851CB76-F1
#
_cell.length_a   1.000
_cell.length_b   1.000
_cell.length_c   1.000
_cell.angle_alpha   90.00
_cell.angle_beta   90.00
_cell.angle_gamma   90.00
#
_symmetry.space_group_name_H-M   'P 1'
#
loop_
_entity.id
_entity.type
_entity.pdbx_description
1 polymer ?
#
loop_
_entity_poly.entity_id
_entity_poly.type
_entity_poly.pdbx_seq_one_letter_code
_entity_poly.pdbx_strand_id
1 'polypeptide(L)'
;PQASEEREWRRRAARLRAELERERRLDEALQAAEEKRKQRALQLEREQKLAAELARRDLEKIKDEKIRQQVRANSLELRELERKLKYAYMNKERDAQIAEKKAFYDEKMKWEDEMAQEMKEECDRLMQEEISAELRRDQEKIIYHQELDKQVEEQEVKKQKAYEEFLRDKIMIDEIVRKIYEEDQMEKQRKLDKIRQTQMYIEEFIKEQAIWRKRKKEEMEEENRKIMEFASMQQQRKDDRMAKVRDTEEKKQRVQNMIAENLEREQQKRKEQEQIRLELCLEEQEEMERKKEMAEIEKRLRQRLELRQSYEEQLAWKAAAQEAVREEEEAFRQEMLARLAEEDRVEQLNAQTRRVKQLEHKRAVENIIEDRRKQLIADKERELEERELERRRQESIRAIVEEERQKLLKEHAWKLLGYLPR
;
A
#
# COMPACT_ATOMS: atom_id res chain seq x y z
N PRO A 1 7.04 216.59 53.07
CA PRO A 1 6.65 217.68 52.14
C PRO A 1 7.75 217.87 51.06
N GLN A 2 7.69 217.20 49.90
CA GLN A 2 7.25 217.80 48.63
C GLN A 2 6.83 216.78 47.55
N ALA A 3 6.91 215.47 47.81
CA ALA A 3 6.69 214.44 46.77
C ALA A 3 5.21 214.09 46.46
N SER A 4 4.24 214.64 47.21
CA SER A 4 2.82 214.25 47.09
C SER A 4 2.05 215.05 46.04
N GLU A 5 2.37 216.33 45.84
CA GLU A 5 1.52 217.24 45.03
C GLU A 5 1.76 217.13 43.51
N GLU A 6 2.97 216.79 43.05
CA GLU A 6 3.25 216.63 41.61
C GLU A 6 2.52 215.44 40.95
N ARG A 7 2.16 214.41 41.72
CA ARG A 7 1.51 213.20 41.18
C ARG A 7 0.04 213.44 40.82
N GLU A 8 -0.66 214.32 41.54
CA GLU A 8 -2.08 214.57 41.29
C GLU A 8 -2.31 215.42 40.04
N TRP A 9 -1.45 216.40 39.77
CA TRP A 9 -1.58 217.28 38.61
C TRP A 9 -1.39 216.52 37.29
N ARG A 10 -0.40 215.61 37.21
CA ARG A 10 -0.17 214.76 36.03
C ARG A 10 -1.35 213.83 35.72
N ARG A 11 -2.10 213.37 36.73
CA ARG A 11 -3.28 212.51 36.53
C ARG A 11 -4.47 213.26 35.94
N ARG A 12 -4.69 214.54 36.28
CA ARG A 12 -5.82 215.32 35.75
C ARG A 12 -5.61 215.69 34.27
N ALA A 13 -4.41 216.12 33.89
CA ALA A 13 -4.08 216.45 32.50
C ALA A 13 -4.17 215.23 31.56
N ALA A 14 -3.83 214.03 32.04
CA ALA A 14 -3.97 212.80 31.26
C ALA A 14 -5.45 212.42 30.96
N ARG A 15 -6.38 212.71 31.87
CA ARG A 15 -7.81 212.39 31.69
C ARG A 15 -8.47 213.26 30.61
N LEU A 16 -8.24 214.56 30.64
CA LEU A 16 -8.79 215.50 29.64
C LEU A 16 -8.30 215.19 28.22
N ARG A 17 -7.01 214.83 28.07
CA ARG A 17 -6.50 214.38 26.77
C ARG A 17 -7.16 213.08 26.31
N ALA A 18 -7.37 212.13 27.22
CA ALA A 18 -8.03 210.88 26.90
C ALA A 18 -9.52 211.04 26.51
N GLU A 19 -10.23 212.03 27.07
CA GLU A 19 -11.63 212.33 26.69
C GLU A 19 -11.72 212.96 25.30
N LEU A 20 -10.89 213.97 25.00
CA LEU A 20 -10.83 214.57 23.66
C LEU A 20 -10.40 213.57 22.58
N GLU A 21 -9.46 212.67 22.90
CA GLU A 21 -9.10 211.57 22.00
C GLU A 21 -10.24 210.57 21.80
N ARG A 22 -11.10 210.35 22.80
CA ARG A 22 -12.29 209.48 22.67
C ARG A 22 -13.35 210.11 21.79
N GLU A 23 -13.65 211.40 21.94
CA GLU A 23 -14.64 212.09 21.11
C GLU A 23 -14.21 212.11 19.64
N ARG A 24 -12.94 212.44 19.36
CA ARG A 24 -12.40 212.37 17.99
C ARG A 24 -12.53 210.98 17.38
N ARG A 25 -12.23 209.92 18.14
CA ARG A 25 -12.41 208.54 17.69
C ARG A 25 -13.87 208.18 17.43
N LEU A 26 -14.82 208.74 18.19
CA LEU A 26 -16.26 208.52 17.96
C LEU A 26 -16.74 209.22 16.69
N ASP A 27 -16.32 210.47 16.46
CA ASP A 27 -16.68 211.21 15.24
C ASP A 27 -16.05 210.58 14.00
N GLU A 28 -14.77 210.20 14.07
CA GLU A 28 -14.10 209.43 13.01
C GLU A 28 -14.83 208.10 12.75
N ALA A 29 -15.31 207.42 13.79
CA ALA A 29 -16.08 206.18 13.65
C ALA A 29 -17.47 206.42 13.01
N LEU A 30 -18.15 207.52 13.34
CA LEU A 30 -19.44 207.89 12.75
C LEU A 30 -19.29 208.25 11.27
N GLN A 31 -18.29 209.07 10.91
CA GLN A 31 -17.99 209.40 9.52
C GLN A 31 -17.61 208.15 8.71
N ALA A 32 -16.74 207.30 9.27
CA ALA A 32 -16.40 206.02 8.64
C ALA A 32 -17.63 205.09 8.49
N ALA A 33 -18.59 205.14 9.42
CA ALA A 33 -19.84 204.37 9.32
C ALA A 33 -20.78 204.91 8.23
N GLU A 34 -20.90 206.23 8.08
CA GLU A 34 -21.68 206.84 7.00
C GLU A 34 -21.06 206.59 5.62
N GLU A 35 -19.74 206.72 5.49
CA GLU A 35 -19.03 206.38 4.25
C GLU A 35 -19.21 204.91 3.91
N LYS A 36 -19.09 204.00 4.90
CA LYS A 36 -19.41 202.57 4.72
C LYS A 36 -20.85 202.35 4.28
N ARG A 37 -21.83 203.09 4.80
CA ARG A 37 -23.23 202.99 4.36
C ARG A 37 -23.40 203.43 2.90
N LYS A 38 -22.79 204.54 2.50
CA LYS A 38 -22.83 205.03 1.11
C LYS A 38 -22.13 204.05 0.15
N GLN A 39 -20.97 203.53 0.53
CA GLN A 39 -20.25 202.51 -0.24
C GLN A 39 -21.07 201.23 -0.40
N ARG A 40 -21.73 200.75 0.66
CA ARG A 40 -22.62 199.58 0.60
C ARG A 40 -23.83 199.83 -0.31
N ALA A 41 -24.43 201.01 -0.27
CA ALA A 41 -25.55 201.34 -1.15
C ALA A 41 -25.12 201.34 -2.63
N LEU A 42 -23.95 201.90 -2.95
CA LEU A 42 -23.38 201.89 -4.29
C LEU A 42 -23.01 200.47 -4.76
N GLN A 43 -22.47 199.64 -3.85
CA GLN A 43 -22.21 198.22 -4.13
C GLN A 43 -23.50 197.48 -4.47
N LEU A 44 -24.55 197.68 -3.68
CA LEU A 44 -25.84 197.02 -3.86
C LEU A 44 -26.51 197.43 -5.19
N GLU A 45 -26.39 198.70 -5.60
CA GLU A 45 -26.87 199.16 -6.91
C GLU A 45 -26.09 198.51 -8.08
N ARG A 46 -24.76 198.38 -7.95
CA ARG A 46 -23.93 197.68 -8.94
C ARG A 46 -24.29 196.20 -9.03
N GLU A 47 -24.47 195.54 -7.88
CA GLU A 47 -24.92 194.14 -7.80
C GLU A 47 -26.30 193.95 -8.43
N GLN A 48 -27.25 194.86 -8.19
CA GLN A 48 -28.57 194.81 -8.83
C GLN A 48 -28.50 194.96 -10.35
N LYS A 49 -27.67 195.88 -10.86
CA LYS A 49 -27.45 196.02 -12.31
C LYS A 49 -26.81 194.76 -12.91
N LEU A 50 -25.80 194.20 -12.24
CA LEU A 50 -25.16 192.96 -12.67
C LEU A 50 -26.14 191.78 -12.65
N ALA A 51 -26.95 191.65 -11.59
CA ALA A 51 -27.97 190.61 -11.48
C ALA A 51 -29.04 190.74 -12.58
N ALA A 52 -29.46 191.97 -12.92
CA ALA A 52 -30.39 192.22 -14.01
C ALA A 52 -29.79 191.86 -15.38
N GLU A 53 -28.51 192.16 -15.62
CA GLU A 53 -27.81 191.76 -16.85
C GLU A 53 -27.62 190.24 -16.95
N LEU A 54 -27.27 189.58 -15.85
CA LEU A 54 -27.19 188.11 -15.78
C LEU A 54 -28.56 187.47 -16.07
N ALA A 55 -29.62 187.96 -15.44
CA ALA A 55 -30.98 187.48 -15.70
C ALA A 55 -31.41 187.67 -17.15
N ARG A 56 -31.02 188.79 -17.80
CA ARG A 56 -31.26 188.99 -19.25
C ARG A 56 -30.51 187.96 -20.09
N ARG A 57 -29.23 187.73 -19.83
CA ARG A 57 -28.42 186.72 -20.54
C ARG A 57 -28.97 185.30 -20.36
N ASP A 58 -29.41 184.95 -19.15
CA ASP A 58 -29.99 183.63 -18.91
C ASP A 58 -31.35 183.47 -19.59
N LEU A 59 -32.17 184.54 -19.64
CA LEU A 59 -33.41 184.54 -20.42
C LEU A 59 -33.15 184.36 -21.92
N GLU A 60 -32.10 184.99 -22.46
CA GLU A 60 -31.67 184.81 -23.86
C GLU A 60 -31.22 183.36 -24.12
N LYS A 61 -30.40 182.75 -23.25
CA LYS A 61 -30.02 181.34 -23.36
C LYS A 61 -31.24 180.41 -23.37
N ILE A 62 -32.19 180.64 -22.47
CA ILE A 62 -33.43 179.85 -22.41
C ILE A 62 -34.24 180.03 -23.69
N LYS A 63 -34.38 181.26 -24.20
CA LYS A 63 -35.05 181.52 -25.48
C LYS A 63 -34.37 180.78 -26.63
N ASP A 64 -33.05 180.86 -26.72
CA ASP A 64 -32.26 180.17 -27.75
C ASP A 64 -32.39 178.64 -27.66
N GLU A 65 -32.35 178.08 -26.45
CA GLU A 65 -32.58 176.64 -26.23
C GLU A 65 -34.00 176.23 -26.61
N LYS A 66 -35.01 177.04 -26.30
CA LYS A 66 -36.41 176.80 -26.69
C LYS A 66 -36.59 176.86 -28.20
N ILE A 67 -35.95 177.82 -28.87
CA ILE A 67 -35.92 177.89 -30.34
C ILE A 67 -35.24 176.65 -30.91
N ARG A 68 -34.09 176.22 -30.38
CA ARG A 68 -33.41 174.98 -30.80
C ARG A 68 -34.26 173.74 -30.57
N GLN A 69 -34.99 173.66 -29.45
CA GLN A 69 -35.93 172.57 -29.16
C GLN A 69 -37.05 172.53 -30.21
N GLN A 70 -37.66 173.68 -30.53
CA GLN A 70 -38.67 173.77 -31.57
C GLN A 70 -38.12 173.38 -32.95
N VAL A 71 -36.92 173.82 -33.31
CA VAL A 71 -36.26 173.43 -34.57
C VAL A 71 -35.99 171.93 -34.63
N ARG A 72 -35.49 171.32 -33.54
CA ARG A 72 -35.28 169.86 -33.45
C ARG A 72 -36.58 169.07 -33.59
N ALA A 73 -37.66 169.54 -32.98
CA ALA A 73 -38.96 168.87 -33.02
C ALA A 73 -39.64 168.99 -34.40
N ASN A 74 -39.56 170.17 -35.04
CA ASN A 74 -40.28 170.47 -36.28
C ASN A 74 -39.50 170.05 -37.54
N SER A 75 -38.18 170.10 -37.51
CA SER A 75 -37.33 169.65 -38.63
C SER A 75 -37.56 168.16 -38.94
N LEU A 76 -37.83 167.85 -40.20
CA LEU A 76 -37.91 166.48 -40.69
C LEU A 76 -36.51 165.87 -40.86
N GLU A 77 -35.57 166.64 -41.39
CA GLU A 77 -34.17 166.22 -41.61
C GLU A 77 -33.50 165.76 -40.32
N LEU A 78 -33.69 166.49 -39.20
CA LEU A 78 -33.13 166.12 -37.91
C LEU A 78 -33.77 164.84 -37.35
N ARG A 79 -35.07 164.62 -37.57
CA ARG A 79 -35.76 163.37 -37.18
C ARG A 79 -35.27 162.19 -38.01
N GLU A 80 -35.05 162.37 -39.30
CA GLU A 80 -34.51 161.33 -40.18
C GLU A 80 -33.06 160.99 -39.84
N LEU A 81 -32.23 162.00 -39.57
CA LEU A 81 -30.87 161.81 -39.10
C LEU A 81 -30.84 161.08 -37.76
N GLU A 82 -31.69 161.45 -36.80
CA GLU A 82 -31.80 160.76 -35.52
C GLU A 82 -32.22 159.29 -35.69
N ARG A 83 -33.16 158.99 -36.60
CA ARG A 83 -33.54 157.61 -36.92
C ARG A 83 -32.38 156.82 -37.53
N LYS A 84 -31.65 157.41 -38.49
CA LYS A 84 -30.48 156.77 -39.12
C LYS A 84 -29.36 156.53 -38.11
N LEU A 85 -29.12 157.47 -37.20
CA LEU A 85 -28.15 157.32 -36.12
C LEU A 85 -28.58 156.22 -35.14
N LYS A 86 -29.84 156.19 -34.71
CA LYS A 86 -30.38 155.10 -33.87
C LYS A 86 -30.21 153.74 -34.55
N TYR A 87 -30.51 153.62 -35.83
CA TYR A 87 -30.30 152.39 -36.60
C TYR A 87 -28.82 152.01 -36.69
N ALA A 88 -27.91 152.97 -36.90
CA ALA A 88 -26.47 152.72 -36.90
C ALA A 88 -25.96 152.23 -35.53
N TYR A 89 -26.45 152.79 -34.42
CA TYR A 89 -26.14 152.30 -33.08
C TYR A 89 -26.67 150.87 -32.85
N MET A 90 -27.91 150.58 -33.24
CA MET A 90 -28.47 149.22 -33.16
C MET A 90 -27.68 148.21 -34.00
N ASN A 91 -27.24 148.58 -35.19
CA ASN A 91 -26.40 147.72 -36.02
C ASN A 91 -25.02 147.51 -35.41
N LYS A 92 -24.40 148.55 -34.85
CA LYS A 92 -23.13 148.42 -34.12
C LYS A 92 -23.24 147.45 -32.94
N GLU A 93 -24.33 147.53 -32.17
CA GLU A 93 -24.60 146.59 -31.08
C GLU A 93 -24.85 145.18 -31.60
N ARG A 94 -25.61 145.03 -32.70
CA ARG A 94 -25.83 143.73 -33.34
C ARG A 94 -24.53 143.11 -33.84
N ASP A 95 -23.65 143.88 -34.46
CA ASP A 95 -22.35 143.42 -34.95
C ASP A 95 -21.46 143.01 -33.78
N ALA A 96 -21.47 143.77 -32.68
CA ALA A 96 -20.77 143.41 -31.45
C ALA A 96 -21.29 142.10 -30.86
N GLN A 97 -22.62 141.90 -30.78
CA GLN A 97 -23.22 140.64 -30.31
C GLN A 97 -22.89 139.46 -31.23
N ILE A 98 -22.84 139.66 -32.55
CA ILE A 98 -22.45 138.60 -33.49
C ILE A 98 -20.98 138.25 -33.29
N ALA A 99 -20.11 139.24 -33.11
CA ALA A 99 -18.69 139.02 -32.83
C ALA A 99 -18.49 138.29 -31.50
N GLU A 100 -19.20 138.68 -30.44
CA GLU A 100 -19.17 138.02 -29.13
C GLU A 100 -19.64 136.57 -29.21
N LYS A 101 -20.77 136.31 -29.89
CA LYS A 101 -21.25 134.94 -30.10
C LYS A 101 -20.26 134.11 -30.89
N LYS A 102 -19.64 134.66 -31.94
CA LYS A 102 -18.60 133.96 -32.70
C LYS A 102 -17.39 133.64 -31.85
N ALA A 103 -16.88 134.61 -31.08
CA ALA A 103 -15.77 134.40 -30.17
C ALA A 103 -16.10 133.31 -29.13
N PHE A 104 -17.30 133.33 -28.57
CA PHE A 104 -17.77 132.30 -27.65
C PHE A 104 -17.83 130.91 -28.30
N TYR A 105 -18.34 130.81 -29.55
CA TYR A 105 -18.34 129.55 -30.29
C TYR A 105 -16.91 129.06 -30.59
N ASP A 106 -16.02 129.94 -31.02
CA ASP A 106 -14.63 129.59 -31.33
C ASP A 106 -13.87 129.14 -30.07
N GLU A 107 -14.08 129.80 -28.92
CA GLU A 107 -13.55 129.36 -27.63
C GLU A 107 -14.12 128.01 -27.20
N LYS A 108 -15.42 127.81 -27.37
CA LYS A 108 -16.06 126.54 -27.06
C LYS A 108 -15.50 125.40 -27.93
N MET A 109 -15.34 125.62 -29.23
CA MET A 109 -14.76 124.62 -30.14
C MET A 109 -13.32 124.27 -29.75
N LYS A 110 -12.50 125.26 -29.39
CA LYS A 110 -11.13 125.01 -28.88
C LYS A 110 -11.15 124.16 -27.62
N TRP A 111 -12.04 124.48 -26.67
CA TRP A 111 -12.18 123.71 -25.45
C TRP A 111 -12.66 122.27 -25.70
N GLU A 112 -13.61 122.07 -26.62
CA GLU A 112 -14.06 120.74 -27.05
C GLU A 112 -12.93 119.96 -27.76
N ASP A 113 -12.12 120.63 -28.58
CA ASP A 113 -10.96 120.03 -29.25
C ASP A 113 -9.85 119.64 -28.26
N GLU A 114 -9.55 120.50 -27.29
CA GLU A 114 -8.60 120.24 -26.20
C GLU A 114 -9.07 119.05 -25.35
N MET A 115 -10.34 119.05 -24.93
CA MET A 115 -10.95 117.93 -24.21
C MET A 115 -10.89 116.62 -25.02
N ALA A 116 -11.15 116.69 -26.32
CA ALA A 116 -11.06 115.52 -27.19
C ALA A 116 -9.62 115.01 -27.36
N GLN A 117 -8.62 115.89 -27.32
CA GLN A 117 -7.21 115.50 -27.32
C GLN A 117 -6.82 114.83 -26.01
N GLU A 118 -7.16 115.42 -24.85
CA GLU A 118 -6.90 114.85 -23.53
C GLU A 118 -7.52 113.44 -23.39
N MET A 119 -8.79 113.29 -23.82
CA MET A 119 -9.48 112.00 -23.81
C MET A 119 -8.81 110.95 -24.72
N LYS A 120 -8.29 111.36 -25.88
CA LYS A 120 -7.55 110.45 -26.77
C LYS A 120 -6.23 110.02 -26.15
N GLU A 121 -5.47 110.95 -25.58
CA GLU A 121 -4.21 110.65 -24.89
C GLU A 121 -4.42 109.72 -23.69
N GLU A 122 -5.54 109.87 -22.97
CA GLU A 122 -5.93 108.94 -21.91
C GLU A 122 -6.29 107.55 -22.44
N CYS A 123 -7.09 107.48 -23.52
CA CYS A 123 -7.44 106.21 -24.15
C CYS A 123 -6.18 105.47 -24.67
N ASP A 124 -5.26 106.19 -25.30
CA ASP A 124 -4.01 105.63 -25.82
C ASP A 124 -3.11 105.12 -24.68
N ARG A 125 -3.04 105.85 -23.56
CA ARG A 125 -2.31 105.39 -22.37
C ARG A 125 -2.92 104.11 -21.79
N LEU A 126 -4.24 104.06 -21.63
CA LEU A 126 -4.93 102.86 -21.14
C LEU A 126 -4.71 101.67 -22.07
N MET A 127 -4.77 101.88 -23.39
CA MET A 127 -4.51 100.83 -24.37
C MET A 127 -3.07 100.31 -24.29
N GLN A 128 -2.08 101.19 -24.12
CA GLN A 128 -0.68 100.78 -23.93
C GLN A 128 -0.48 100.00 -22.62
N GLU A 129 -1.14 100.42 -21.55
CA GLU A 129 -1.11 99.71 -20.26
C GLU A 129 -1.73 98.31 -20.40
N GLU A 130 -2.88 98.18 -21.08
CA GLU A 130 -3.51 96.89 -21.38
C GLU A 130 -2.60 95.99 -22.20
N ILE A 131 -2.01 96.49 -23.30
CA ILE A 131 -1.06 95.73 -24.13
C ILE A 131 0.15 95.28 -23.29
N SER A 132 0.69 96.14 -22.43
CA SER A 132 1.82 95.80 -21.56
C SER A 132 1.45 94.75 -20.50
N ALA A 133 0.21 94.78 -20.01
CA ALA A 133 -0.30 93.82 -19.04
C ALA A 133 -0.55 92.46 -19.71
N GLU A 134 -1.07 92.45 -20.94
CA GLU A 134 -1.23 91.24 -21.75
C GLU A 134 0.13 90.62 -22.08
N LEU A 135 1.12 91.41 -22.51
CA LEU A 135 2.47 90.91 -22.78
C LEU A 135 3.11 90.26 -21.55
N ARG A 136 2.92 90.86 -20.36
CA ARG A 136 3.38 90.28 -19.09
C ARG A 136 2.71 88.95 -18.80
N ARG A 137 1.38 88.86 -18.96
CA ARG A 137 0.63 87.60 -18.79
C ARG A 137 1.12 86.53 -19.76
N ASP A 138 1.40 86.90 -21.01
CA ASP A 138 1.88 85.96 -22.01
C ASP A 138 3.31 85.50 -21.72
N GLN A 139 4.18 86.38 -21.24
CA GLN A 139 5.51 86.01 -20.73
C GLN A 139 5.41 85.05 -19.54
N GLU A 140 4.52 85.31 -18.57
CA GLU A 140 4.26 84.42 -17.44
C GLU A 140 3.75 83.04 -17.91
N LYS A 141 2.84 83.01 -18.90
CA LYS A 141 2.39 81.75 -19.51
C LYS A 141 3.54 80.99 -20.18
N ILE A 142 4.41 81.68 -20.92
CA ILE A 142 5.58 81.07 -21.57
C ILE A 142 6.51 80.45 -20.52
N ILE A 143 6.81 81.18 -19.43
CA ILE A 143 7.66 80.67 -18.34
C ILE A 143 7.00 79.45 -17.70
N TYR A 144 5.70 79.53 -17.41
CA TYR A 144 4.93 78.43 -16.85
C TYR A 144 4.94 77.18 -17.76
N HIS A 145 4.75 77.36 -19.07
CA HIS A 145 4.85 76.26 -20.04
C HIS A 145 6.27 75.66 -20.08
N GLN A 146 7.32 76.49 -20.07
CA GLN A 146 8.70 76.01 -20.02
C GLN A 146 9.00 75.22 -18.74
N GLU A 147 8.45 75.63 -17.60
CA GLU A 147 8.57 74.89 -16.34
C GLU A 147 7.83 73.54 -16.40
N LEU A 148 6.65 73.51 -17.01
CA LEU A 148 5.89 72.28 -17.22
C LEU A 148 6.65 71.31 -18.14
N ASP A 149 7.21 71.82 -19.24
CA ASP A 149 8.01 71.03 -20.18
C ASP A 149 9.23 70.41 -19.47
N LYS A 150 9.93 71.20 -18.64
CA LYS A 150 11.03 70.66 -17.80
C LYS A 150 10.57 69.56 -16.85
N GLN A 151 9.40 69.69 -16.22
CA GLN A 151 8.85 68.64 -15.36
C GLN A 151 8.55 67.36 -16.14
N VAL A 152 8.05 67.47 -17.37
CA VAL A 152 7.81 66.33 -18.26
C VAL A 152 9.13 65.68 -18.65
N GLU A 153 10.12 66.46 -19.09
CA GLU A 153 11.47 65.96 -19.41
C GLU A 153 12.10 65.23 -18.22
N GLU A 154 12.02 65.79 -17.01
CA GLU A 154 12.52 65.13 -15.80
C GLU A 154 11.82 63.80 -15.52
N GLN A 155 10.51 63.71 -15.75
CA GLN A 155 9.78 62.45 -15.62
C GLN A 155 10.19 61.43 -16.68
N GLU A 156 10.43 61.87 -17.91
CA GLU A 156 10.92 61.00 -18.98
C GLU A 156 12.32 60.47 -18.68
N VAL A 157 13.24 61.33 -18.21
CA VAL A 157 14.58 60.92 -17.78
C VAL A 157 14.51 59.93 -16.62
N LYS A 158 13.61 60.15 -15.64
CA LYS A 158 13.39 59.18 -14.54
C LYS A 158 12.89 57.83 -15.07
N LYS A 159 11.96 57.83 -16.03
CA LYS A 159 11.47 56.60 -16.68
C LYS A 159 12.58 55.88 -17.44
N GLN A 160 13.42 56.63 -18.18
CA GLN A 160 14.56 56.06 -18.90
C GLN A 160 15.57 55.43 -17.94
N LYS A 161 15.95 56.12 -16.86
CA LYS A 161 16.85 55.57 -15.83
C LYS A 161 16.28 54.31 -15.17
N ALA A 162 15.01 54.32 -14.80
CA ALA A 162 14.34 53.14 -14.25
C ALA A 162 14.30 51.97 -15.25
N TYR A 163 14.13 52.26 -16.54
CA TYR A 163 14.17 51.25 -17.58
C TYR A 163 15.59 50.68 -17.79
N GLU A 164 16.62 51.53 -17.75
CA GLU A 164 18.01 51.09 -17.80
C GLU A 164 18.38 50.21 -16.59
N GLU A 165 17.96 50.58 -15.39
CA GLU A 165 18.10 49.76 -14.18
C GLU A 165 17.38 48.42 -14.34
N PHE A 166 16.13 48.44 -14.80
CA PHE A 166 15.38 47.21 -15.09
C PHE A 166 16.10 46.30 -16.09
N LEU A 167 16.70 46.85 -17.15
CA LEU A 167 17.46 46.06 -18.12
C LEU A 167 18.74 45.46 -17.50
N ARG A 168 19.45 46.22 -16.65
CA ARG A 168 20.62 45.71 -15.92
C ARG A 168 20.22 44.57 -14.98
N ASP A 169 19.14 44.75 -14.22
CA ASP A 169 18.60 43.73 -13.32
C ASP A 169 18.15 42.50 -14.09
N LYS A 170 17.49 42.68 -15.24
CA LYS A 170 17.10 41.57 -16.11
C LYS A 170 18.31 40.76 -16.58
N ILE A 171 19.37 41.42 -17.07
CA ILE A 171 20.60 40.73 -17.50
C ILE A 171 21.22 39.99 -16.32
N MET A 172 21.30 40.62 -15.14
CA MET A 172 21.83 40.00 -13.93
C MET A 172 21.00 38.78 -13.50
N ILE A 173 19.67 38.87 -13.54
CA ILE A 173 18.77 37.76 -13.24
C ILE A 173 18.94 36.64 -14.27
N ASP A 174 19.00 36.95 -15.56
CA ASP A 174 19.20 35.96 -16.62
C ASP A 174 20.55 35.23 -16.44
N GLU A 175 21.60 35.93 -16.01
CA GLU A 175 22.88 35.32 -15.65
C GLU A 175 22.80 34.41 -14.42
N ILE A 176 22.07 34.81 -13.38
CA ILE A 176 21.83 33.98 -12.19
C ILE A 176 21.07 32.71 -12.58
N VAL A 177 19.99 32.84 -13.35
CA VAL A 177 19.20 31.70 -13.84
C VAL A 177 20.07 30.78 -14.69
N ARG A 178 20.90 31.32 -15.59
CA ARG A 178 21.85 30.52 -16.37
C ARG A 178 22.81 29.74 -15.48
N LYS A 179 23.40 30.37 -14.46
CA LYS A 179 24.28 29.69 -13.50
C LYS A 179 23.57 28.58 -12.74
N ILE A 180 22.33 28.79 -12.30
CA ILE A 180 21.52 27.75 -11.62
C ILE A 180 21.30 26.56 -12.56
N TYR A 181 20.93 26.81 -13.84
CA TYR A 181 20.77 25.74 -14.81
C TYR A 181 22.07 24.97 -15.07
N GLU A 182 23.20 25.67 -15.18
CA GLU A 182 24.52 25.05 -15.31
C GLU A 182 24.87 24.19 -14.09
N GLU A 183 24.66 24.71 -12.87
CA GLU A 183 24.89 23.99 -11.62
C GLU A 183 24.01 22.75 -11.51
N ASP A 184 22.72 22.84 -11.83
CA ASP A 184 21.79 21.72 -11.85
C ASP A 184 22.20 20.63 -12.85
N GLN A 185 22.67 21.03 -14.04
CA GLN A 185 23.19 20.08 -15.03
C GLN A 185 24.46 19.38 -14.53
N MET A 186 25.39 20.13 -13.94
CA MET A 186 26.60 19.56 -13.35
C MET A 186 26.28 18.62 -12.18
N GLU A 187 25.29 18.94 -11.35
CA GLU A 187 24.86 18.07 -10.26
C GLU A 187 24.24 16.77 -10.79
N LYS A 188 23.40 16.84 -11.84
CA LYS A 188 22.86 15.66 -12.53
C LYS A 188 23.97 14.78 -13.09
N GLN A 189 24.97 15.37 -13.76
CA GLN A 189 26.13 14.63 -14.27
C GLN A 189 26.90 13.94 -13.13
N ARG A 190 27.20 14.66 -12.04
CA ARG A 190 27.86 14.07 -10.85
C ARG A 190 27.07 12.92 -10.25
N LYS A 191 25.72 13.01 -10.21
CA LYS A 191 24.85 11.91 -9.75
C LYS A 191 24.96 10.70 -10.69
N LEU A 192 24.91 10.92 -12.01
CA LEU A 192 25.10 9.85 -12.99
C LEU A 192 26.48 9.19 -12.89
N ASP A 193 27.54 9.96 -12.71
CA ASP A 193 28.90 9.43 -12.57
C ASP A 193 29.05 8.63 -11.27
N LYS A 194 28.46 9.09 -10.15
CA LYS A 194 28.40 8.29 -8.92
C LYS A 194 27.65 6.98 -9.13
N ILE A 195 26.51 7.00 -9.83
CA ILE A 195 25.76 5.80 -10.16
C ILE A 195 26.62 4.84 -11.00
N ARG A 196 27.28 5.33 -12.05
CA ARG A 196 28.19 4.53 -12.88
C ARG A 196 29.33 3.93 -12.06
N GLN A 197 29.96 4.71 -11.19
CA GLN A 197 31.01 4.21 -10.29
C GLN A 197 30.48 3.10 -9.38
N THR A 198 29.31 3.30 -8.75
CA THR A 198 28.70 2.25 -7.91
C THR A 198 28.33 1.00 -8.70
N GLN A 199 27.84 1.15 -9.94
CA GLN A 199 27.55 0.03 -10.83
C GLN A 199 28.81 -0.75 -11.18
N MET A 200 29.90 -0.06 -11.52
CA MET A 200 31.20 -0.69 -11.78
C MET A 200 31.70 -1.48 -10.56
N TYR A 201 31.64 -0.90 -9.37
CA TYR A 201 32.01 -1.61 -8.14
C TYR A 201 31.13 -2.84 -7.87
N ILE A 202 29.82 -2.75 -8.13
CA ILE A 202 28.90 -3.90 -8.00
C ILE A 202 29.27 -4.98 -9.02
N GLU A 203 29.54 -4.62 -10.27
CA GLU A 203 29.94 -5.57 -11.31
C GLU A 203 31.27 -6.26 -10.99
N GLU A 204 32.26 -5.51 -10.52
CA GLU A 204 33.54 -6.06 -10.04
C GLU A 204 33.32 -7.02 -8.88
N PHE A 205 32.52 -6.63 -7.89
CA PHE A 205 32.18 -7.49 -6.76
C PHE A 205 31.46 -8.78 -7.19
N ILE A 206 30.52 -8.70 -8.14
CA ILE A 206 29.83 -9.88 -8.69
C ILE A 206 30.83 -10.80 -9.41
N LYS A 207 31.75 -10.24 -10.20
CA LYS A 207 32.82 -11.01 -10.88
C LYS A 207 33.72 -11.70 -9.87
N GLU A 208 34.19 -11.00 -8.85
CA GLU A 208 35.00 -11.56 -7.76
C GLU A 208 34.25 -12.67 -7.02
N GLN A 209 32.98 -12.46 -6.70
CA GLN A 209 32.15 -13.46 -6.03
C GLN A 209 31.92 -14.69 -6.91
N ALA A 210 31.80 -14.52 -8.23
CA ALA A 210 31.67 -15.62 -9.17
C ALA A 210 32.98 -16.43 -9.29
N ILE A 211 34.13 -15.75 -9.32
CA ILE A 211 35.46 -16.39 -9.29
C ILE A 211 35.63 -17.16 -7.98
N TRP A 212 35.28 -16.57 -6.84
CA TRP A 212 35.32 -17.22 -5.54
C TRP A 212 34.42 -18.46 -5.49
N ARG A 213 33.18 -18.37 -5.99
CA ARG A 213 32.25 -19.50 -6.07
C ARG A 213 32.80 -20.63 -6.96
N LYS A 214 33.40 -20.29 -8.11
CA LYS A 214 34.04 -21.28 -8.99
C LYS A 214 35.21 -21.97 -8.29
N ARG A 215 36.12 -21.21 -7.69
CA ARG A 215 37.25 -21.74 -6.94
C ARG A 215 36.82 -22.64 -5.79
N LYS A 216 35.78 -22.24 -5.05
CA LYS A 216 35.20 -23.09 -4.00
C LYS A 216 34.59 -24.38 -4.55
N LYS A 217 33.94 -24.31 -5.71
CA LYS A 217 33.39 -25.49 -6.37
C LYS A 217 34.50 -26.43 -6.85
N GLU A 218 35.58 -25.90 -7.42
CA GLU A 218 36.76 -26.68 -7.83
C GLU A 218 37.41 -27.37 -6.63
N GLU A 219 37.61 -26.66 -5.51
CA GLU A 219 38.11 -27.23 -4.25
C GLU A 219 37.20 -28.38 -3.76
N MET A 220 35.89 -28.18 -3.76
CA MET A 220 34.91 -29.21 -3.39
C MET A 220 34.93 -30.40 -4.36
N GLU A 221 35.09 -30.17 -5.66
CA GLU A 221 35.19 -31.24 -6.67
C GLU A 221 36.49 -32.03 -6.53
N GLU A 222 37.59 -31.41 -6.14
CA GLU A 222 38.85 -32.09 -5.81
C GLU A 222 38.75 -32.92 -4.53
N GLU A 223 38.12 -32.39 -3.49
CA GLU A 223 37.83 -33.16 -2.27
C GLU A 223 36.90 -34.34 -2.56
N ASN A 224 35.84 -34.12 -3.33
CA ASN A 224 34.94 -35.20 -3.76
C ASN A 224 35.65 -36.24 -4.62
N ARG A 225 36.59 -35.84 -5.49
CA ARG A 225 37.44 -36.79 -6.25
C ARG A 225 38.27 -37.66 -5.31
N LYS A 226 38.94 -37.07 -4.31
CA LYS A 226 39.70 -37.82 -3.29
C LYS A 226 38.80 -38.78 -2.49
N ILE A 227 37.58 -38.37 -2.16
CA ILE A 227 36.59 -39.22 -1.47
C ILE A 227 36.16 -40.38 -2.38
N MET A 228 35.89 -40.12 -3.66
CA MET A 228 35.53 -41.16 -4.65
C MET A 228 36.66 -42.16 -4.88
N GLU A 229 37.90 -41.68 -5.01
CA GLU A 229 39.09 -42.54 -5.11
C GLU A 229 39.26 -43.40 -3.85
N PHE A 230 39.10 -42.82 -2.67
CA PHE A 230 39.14 -43.55 -1.40
C PHE A 230 38.01 -44.58 -1.30
N ALA A 231 36.79 -44.23 -1.70
CA ALA A 231 35.64 -45.14 -1.72
C ALA A 231 35.86 -46.32 -2.68
N SER A 232 36.38 -46.05 -3.87
CA SER A 232 36.74 -47.07 -4.87
C SER A 232 37.83 -48.01 -4.32
N MET A 233 38.89 -47.47 -3.70
CA MET A 233 39.92 -48.26 -3.04
C MET A 233 39.37 -49.13 -1.91
N GLN A 234 38.39 -48.64 -1.15
CA GLN A 234 37.72 -49.43 -0.10
C GLN A 234 36.81 -50.51 -0.68
N GLN A 235 36.10 -50.24 -1.78
CA GLN A 235 35.32 -51.24 -2.51
C GLN A 235 36.22 -52.33 -3.07
N GLN A 236 37.31 -51.99 -3.75
CA GLN A 236 38.29 -52.98 -4.24
C GLN A 236 38.83 -53.85 -3.11
N ARG A 237 39.20 -53.27 -1.96
CA ARG A 237 39.64 -54.06 -0.79
C ARG A 237 38.55 -54.98 -0.25
N LYS A 238 37.28 -54.56 -0.29
CA LYS A 238 36.15 -55.40 0.11
C LYS A 238 35.92 -56.52 -0.90
N ASP A 239 35.98 -56.21 -2.20
CA ASP A 239 35.81 -57.18 -3.28
C ASP A 239 36.93 -58.21 -3.28
N ASP A 240 38.18 -57.80 -3.05
CA ASP A 240 39.33 -58.71 -2.88
C ASP A 240 39.16 -59.63 -1.66
N ARG A 241 38.62 -59.10 -0.55
CA ARG A 241 38.28 -59.92 0.63
C ARG A 241 37.16 -60.91 0.30
N MET A 242 36.11 -60.46 -0.38
CA MET A 242 35.00 -61.32 -0.80
C MET A 242 35.45 -62.38 -1.81
N ALA A 243 36.35 -62.06 -2.73
CA ALA A 243 36.94 -63.01 -3.67
C ALA A 243 37.76 -64.07 -2.94
N LYS A 244 38.59 -63.69 -1.96
CA LYS A 244 39.30 -64.65 -1.11
C LYS A 244 38.36 -65.55 -0.31
N VAL A 245 37.26 -64.99 0.22
CA VAL A 245 36.24 -65.79 0.91
C VAL A 245 35.61 -66.78 -0.06
N ARG A 246 35.19 -66.35 -1.26
CA ARG A 246 34.65 -67.22 -2.32
C ARG A 246 35.62 -68.33 -2.71
N ASP A 247 36.90 -68.03 -2.92
CA ASP A 247 37.92 -69.03 -3.21
C ASP A 247 38.08 -70.06 -2.08
N THR A 248 37.97 -69.64 -0.81
CA THR A 248 38.00 -70.57 0.33
C THR A 248 36.72 -71.40 0.43
N GLU A 249 35.58 -70.84 0.09
CA GLU A 249 34.27 -71.50 0.07
C GLU A 249 34.22 -72.54 -1.07
N GLU A 250 34.72 -72.20 -2.25
CA GLU A 250 34.89 -73.11 -3.38
C GLU A 250 35.85 -74.26 -3.04
N LYS A 251 36.98 -73.98 -2.37
CA LYS A 251 37.89 -75.03 -1.89
C LYS A 251 37.21 -75.94 -0.87
N LYS A 252 36.39 -75.39 0.05
CA LYS A 252 35.60 -76.19 1.00
C LYS A 252 34.55 -77.04 0.29
N GLN A 253 33.83 -76.47 -0.68
CA GLN A 253 32.86 -77.20 -1.51
C GLN A 253 33.52 -78.33 -2.29
N ARG A 254 34.71 -78.11 -2.89
CA ARG A 254 35.46 -79.18 -3.56
C ARG A 254 35.80 -80.33 -2.60
N VAL A 255 36.23 -80.03 -1.38
CA VAL A 255 36.52 -81.05 -0.36
C VAL A 255 35.23 -81.76 0.09
N GLN A 256 34.13 -81.02 0.29
CA GLN A 256 32.83 -81.61 0.63
C GLN A 256 32.32 -82.54 -0.47
N ASN A 257 32.44 -82.15 -1.74
CA ASN A 257 32.07 -82.99 -2.88
C ASN A 257 32.94 -84.27 -2.94
N MET A 258 34.26 -84.16 -2.71
CA MET A 258 35.13 -85.34 -2.62
C MET A 258 34.73 -86.28 -1.47
N ILE A 259 34.34 -85.73 -0.31
CA ILE A 259 33.87 -86.54 0.83
C ILE A 259 32.53 -87.21 0.49
N ALA A 260 31.62 -86.50 -0.18
CA ALA A 260 30.34 -87.04 -0.63
C ALA A 260 30.53 -88.20 -1.63
N GLU A 261 31.38 -88.04 -2.65
CA GLU A 261 31.72 -89.11 -3.60
C GLU A 261 32.35 -90.32 -2.90
N ASN A 262 33.25 -90.10 -1.94
CA ASN A 262 33.85 -91.19 -1.17
C ASN A 262 32.82 -91.89 -0.27
N LEU A 263 31.88 -91.15 0.33
CA LEU A 263 30.80 -91.72 1.12
C LEU A 263 29.85 -92.53 0.25
N GLU A 264 29.51 -92.06 -0.96
CA GLU A 264 28.71 -92.81 -1.93
C GLU A 264 29.40 -94.11 -2.36
N ARG A 265 30.70 -94.07 -2.65
CA ARG A 265 31.49 -95.28 -2.95
C ARG A 265 31.49 -96.27 -1.78
N GLU A 266 31.68 -95.79 -0.55
CA GLU A 266 31.63 -96.67 0.63
C GLU A 266 30.22 -97.21 0.89
N GLN A 267 29.16 -96.43 0.64
CA GLN A 267 27.79 -96.93 0.70
C GLN A 267 27.50 -97.97 -0.39
N GLN A 268 28.00 -97.78 -1.61
CA GLN A 268 27.90 -98.78 -2.68
C GLN A 268 28.59 -100.08 -2.30
N LYS A 269 29.84 -100.03 -1.79
CA LYS A 269 30.53 -101.20 -1.27
C LYS A 269 29.77 -101.90 -0.13
N ARG A 270 29.16 -101.13 0.78
CA ARG A 270 28.33 -101.69 1.86
C ARG A 270 27.07 -102.37 1.31
N LYS A 271 26.39 -101.75 0.34
CA LYS A 271 25.23 -102.36 -0.33
C LYS A 271 25.61 -103.63 -1.09
N GLU A 272 26.74 -103.64 -1.79
CA GLU A 272 27.28 -104.84 -2.45
C GLU A 272 27.59 -105.94 -1.43
N GLN A 273 28.21 -105.60 -0.29
CA GLN A 273 28.45 -106.56 0.80
C GLN A 273 27.16 -107.08 1.44
N GLU A 274 26.15 -106.23 1.62
CA GLU A 274 24.83 -106.64 2.12
C GLU A 274 24.09 -107.53 1.11
N GLN A 275 24.20 -107.26 -0.19
CA GLN A 275 23.67 -108.12 -1.25
C GLN A 275 24.32 -109.50 -1.22
N ILE A 276 25.66 -109.57 -1.13
CA ILE A 276 26.37 -110.86 -1.01
C ILE A 276 25.95 -111.62 0.25
N ARG A 277 25.71 -110.93 1.38
CA ARG A 277 25.19 -111.57 2.61
C ARG A 277 23.76 -112.10 2.43
N LEU A 278 22.90 -111.37 1.73
CA LEU A 278 21.53 -111.79 1.43
C LEU A 278 21.52 -113.00 0.48
N GLU A 279 22.36 -113.00 -0.54
CA GLU A 279 22.56 -114.14 -1.45
C GLU A 279 23.03 -115.38 -0.69
N LEU A 280 24.02 -115.25 0.19
CA LEU A 280 24.47 -116.35 1.04
C LEU A 280 23.36 -116.87 1.98
N CYS A 281 22.58 -115.97 2.59
CA CYS A 281 21.45 -116.39 3.45
C CYS A 281 20.38 -117.15 2.67
N LEU A 282 20.11 -116.77 1.41
CA LEU A 282 19.16 -117.46 0.54
C LEU A 282 19.71 -118.83 0.13
N GLU A 283 20.99 -118.94 -0.24
CA GLU A 283 21.64 -120.23 -0.53
C GLU A 283 21.66 -121.15 0.70
N GLU A 284 21.93 -120.62 1.90
CA GLU A 284 21.86 -121.40 3.14
C GLU A 284 20.43 -121.89 3.42
N GLN A 285 19.40 -121.07 3.16
CA GLN A 285 18.00 -121.47 3.28
C GLN A 285 17.64 -122.56 2.25
N GLU A 286 18.06 -122.42 1.00
CA GLU A 286 17.85 -123.43 -0.04
C GLU A 286 18.56 -124.75 0.28
N GLU A 287 19.79 -124.71 0.77
CA GLU A 287 20.53 -125.90 1.23
C GLU A 287 19.86 -126.56 2.45
N MET A 288 19.28 -125.76 3.35
CA MET A 288 18.49 -126.28 4.47
C MET A 288 17.19 -126.95 4.00
N GLU A 289 16.49 -126.39 3.01
CA GLU A 289 15.31 -127.03 2.42
C GLU A 289 15.69 -128.32 1.68
N ARG A 290 16.77 -128.33 0.90
CA ARG A 290 17.30 -129.57 0.27
C ARG A 290 17.63 -130.65 1.30
N LYS A 291 18.22 -130.29 2.44
CA LYS A 291 18.48 -131.22 3.55
C LYS A 291 17.19 -131.74 4.19
N LYS A 292 16.16 -130.91 4.34
CA LYS A 292 14.84 -131.35 4.84
C LYS A 292 14.19 -132.32 3.86
N GLU A 293 14.21 -132.04 2.56
CA GLU A 293 13.70 -132.93 1.52
C GLU A 293 14.42 -134.29 1.54
N MET A 294 15.75 -134.29 1.67
CA MET A 294 16.54 -135.52 1.80
C MET A 294 16.21 -136.30 3.08
N ALA A 295 16.00 -135.60 4.20
CA ALA A 295 15.60 -136.23 5.46
C ALA A 295 14.16 -136.79 5.42
N GLU A 296 13.24 -136.15 4.69
CA GLU A 296 11.89 -136.68 4.46
C GLU A 296 11.91 -137.93 3.58
N ILE A 297 12.73 -137.93 2.52
CA ILE A 297 12.97 -139.11 1.67
C ILE A 297 13.58 -140.24 2.51
N GLU A 298 14.55 -139.94 3.38
CA GLU A 298 15.16 -140.91 4.28
C GLU A 298 14.15 -141.48 5.29
N LYS A 299 13.29 -140.65 5.89
CA LYS A 299 12.21 -141.10 6.78
C LYS A 299 11.21 -142.02 6.06
N ARG A 300 10.82 -141.71 4.81
CA ARG A 300 9.97 -142.57 3.99
C ARG A 300 10.66 -143.91 3.66
N LEU A 301 11.98 -143.91 3.46
CA LEU A 301 12.76 -145.13 3.25
C LEU A 301 12.86 -145.99 4.52
N ARG A 302 13.11 -145.36 5.68
CA ARG A 302 13.16 -146.04 6.99
C ARG A 302 11.81 -146.67 7.35
N GLN A 303 10.71 -145.95 7.14
CA GLN A 303 9.36 -146.49 7.36
C GLN A 303 9.05 -147.68 6.42
N ARG A 304 9.55 -147.66 5.19
CA ARG A 304 9.45 -148.82 4.26
C ARG A 304 10.29 -150.02 4.69
N LEU A 305 11.48 -149.77 5.25
CA LEU A 305 12.38 -150.83 5.75
C LEU A 305 11.84 -151.44 7.05
N GLU A 306 11.32 -150.64 7.97
CA GLU A 306 10.67 -151.11 9.21
C GLU A 306 9.42 -151.94 8.92
N LEU A 307 8.62 -151.59 7.90
CA LEU A 307 7.48 -152.40 7.47
C LEU A 307 7.91 -153.75 6.86
N ARG A 308 9.08 -153.79 6.21
CA ARG A 308 9.64 -155.02 5.64
C ARG A 308 10.24 -155.93 6.73
N GLN A 309 10.97 -155.34 7.68
CA GLN A 309 11.56 -156.06 8.81
C GLN A 309 10.49 -156.64 9.74
N SER A 310 9.43 -155.89 10.06
CA SER A 310 8.31 -156.39 10.86
C SER A 310 7.53 -157.53 10.19
N TYR A 311 7.47 -157.56 8.85
CA TYR A 311 6.87 -158.67 8.11
C TYR A 311 7.76 -159.93 8.12
N GLU A 312 9.08 -159.76 8.00
CA GLU A 312 10.08 -160.85 8.10
C GLU A 312 10.12 -161.44 9.52
N GLU A 313 10.00 -160.61 10.58
CA GLU A 313 9.91 -161.04 11.98
C GLU A 313 8.60 -161.80 12.29
N GLN A 314 7.46 -161.40 11.70
CA GLN A 314 6.19 -162.14 11.83
C GLN A 314 6.24 -163.53 11.19
N LEU A 315 6.95 -163.69 10.07
CA LEU A 315 7.15 -164.98 9.40
C LEU A 315 8.06 -165.90 10.22
N ALA A 316 9.14 -165.36 10.80
CA ALA A 316 10.05 -166.09 11.67
C ALA A 316 9.36 -166.58 12.96
N TRP A 317 8.50 -165.74 13.56
CA TRP A 317 7.71 -166.10 14.75
C TRP A 317 6.68 -167.20 14.47
N LYS A 318 6.04 -167.17 13.29
CA LYS A 318 5.11 -168.24 12.83
C LYS A 318 5.81 -169.57 12.53
N ALA A 319 7.05 -169.55 12.05
CA ALA A 319 7.84 -170.75 11.79
C ALA A 319 8.28 -171.44 13.11
N ALA A 320 8.75 -170.65 14.09
CA ALA A 320 9.16 -171.16 15.41
C ALA A 320 7.97 -171.74 16.23
N ALA A 321 6.77 -171.19 16.08
CA ALA A 321 5.56 -171.71 16.72
C ALA A 321 5.09 -173.06 16.16
N GLN A 322 5.41 -173.41 14.91
CA GLN A 322 5.04 -174.69 14.30
C GLN A 322 5.99 -175.84 14.69
N GLU A 323 7.23 -175.56 15.07
CA GLU A 323 8.17 -176.57 15.59
C GLU A 323 7.89 -176.92 17.06
N ALA A 324 7.48 -175.96 17.89
CA ALA A 324 7.11 -176.19 19.30
C ALA A 324 5.85 -177.08 19.48
N VAL A 325 4.87 -176.98 18.57
CA VAL A 325 3.66 -177.83 18.59
C VAL A 325 3.98 -179.31 18.28
N ARG A 326 5.04 -179.59 17.51
CA ARG A 326 5.47 -180.97 17.22
C ARG A 326 6.14 -181.65 18.40
N GLU A 327 6.83 -180.89 19.26
CA GLU A 327 7.47 -181.41 20.47
C GLU A 327 6.45 -181.68 21.61
N GLU A 328 5.36 -180.91 21.68
CA GLU A 328 4.27 -181.11 22.66
C GLU A 328 3.41 -182.36 22.37
N GLU A 329 3.28 -182.81 21.12
CA GLU A 329 2.51 -184.02 20.73
C GLU A 329 3.20 -185.36 21.13
N GLU A 330 4.52 -185.37 21.33
CA GLU A 330 5.26 -186.59 21.72
C GLU A 330 5.26 -186.82 23.25
N ALA A 331 5.19 -185.75 24.05
CA ALA A 331 5.15 -185.81 25.52
C ALA A 331 3.81 -186.32 26.08
N PHE A 332 2.69 -186.06 25.38
CA PHE A 332 1.34 -186.43 25.82
C PHE A 332 1.02 -187.95 25.71
N ARG A 333 1.77 -188.72 24.91
CA ARG A 333 1.52 -190.16 24.70
C ARG A 333 2.02 -191.10 25.81
N GLN A 334 2.89 -190.65 26.70
CA GLN A 334 3.44 -191.51 27.76
C GLN A 334 2.74 -191.34 29.12
N GLU A 335 2.02 -190.24 29.35
CA GLU A 335 1.37 -189.95 30.64
C GLU A 335 -0.03 -190.59 30.78
N MET A 336 -0.68 -191.00 29.68
CA MET A 336 -2.08 -191.48 29.65
C MET A 336 -2.29 -192.98 29.95
N LEU A 337 -1.22 -193.79 30.12
CA LEU A 337 -1.34 -195.23 30.45
C LEU A 337 -1.08 -195.57 31.92
N ALA A 338 -0.64 -194.61 32.74
CA ALA A 338 -0.28 -194.84 34.15
C ALA A 338 -1.43 -194.65 35.15
N ARG A 339 -2.61 -194.19 34.71
CA ARG A 339 -3.54 -193.58 35.66
C ARG A 339 -5.02 -193.83 35.36
N LEU A 340 -5.48 -195.09 35.33
CA LEU A 340 -6.81 -195.51 35.83
C LEU A 340 -7.03 -197.02 35.59
N ALA A 341 -6.11 -197.79 36.17
CA ALA A 341 -6.35 -199.11 36.74
C ALA A 341 -6.93 -198.98 38.19
N GLU A 342 -7.60 -197.87 38.49
CA GLU A 342 -8.19 -197.53 39.80
C GLU A 342 -9.73 -197.45 39.76
N GLU A 343 -10.36 -198.22 38.87
CA GLU A 343 -11.83 -198.42 38.88
C GLU A 343 -12.22 -199.92 38.86
N ASP A 344 -11.41 -200.80 39.48
CA ASP A 344 -11.65 -202.26 39.44
C ASP A 344 -12.00 -202.91 40.80
N ARG A 345 -12.32 -202.13 41.84
CA ARG A 345 -12.88 -202.68 43.09
C ARG A 345 -13.71 -201.65 43.85
N VAL A 346 -15.03 -201.62 43.88
CA VAL A 346 -16.11 -202.52 43.46
C VAL A 346 -17.37 -201.67 43.67
N GLU A 347 -18.31 -201.68 42.73
CA GLU A 347 -19.72 -201.84 43.12
C GLU A 347 -20.51 -202.62 42.06
N GLN A 348 -20.47 -203.93 42.28
CA GLN A 348 -21.43 -204.89 41.78
C GLN A 348 -22.79 -204.66 42.45
N LEU A 349 -23.83 -204.81 41.63
CA LEU A 349 -25.27 -204.67 41.89
C LEU A 349 -25.73 -203.21 41.81
N ASN A 350 -26.51 -202.78 40.82
CA ASN A 350 -27.34 -203.56 39.93
C ASN A 350 -28.05 -202.62 38.95
N ALA A 351 -28.22 -203.11 37.73
CA ALA A 351 -29.50 -203.26 37.07
C ALA A 351 -30.42 -202.03 36.88
N GLN A 352 -30.88 -201.89 35.62
CA GLN A 352 -31.82 -200.89 35.11
C GLN A 352 -31.17 -199.50 34.94
N THR A 353 -30.93 -198.96 33.74
CA THR A 353 -31.61 -199.22 32.47
C THR A 353 -30.88 -198.52 31.33
N ARG A 354 -30.80 -199.25 30.22
CA ARG A 354 -30.80 -198.71 28.86
C ARG A 354 -31.81 -197.54 28.69
N ARG A 355 -31.47 -196.62 27.78
CA ARG A 355 -32.33 -196.17 26.64
C ARG A 355 -33.08 -194.83 26.62
N VAL A 356 -32.66 -193.77 27.30
CA VAL A 356 -33.20 -192.42 26.96
C VAL A 356 -32.08 -191.38 26.97
N LYS A 357 -31.39 -191.19 25.82
CA LYS A 357 -31.61 -190.09 24.84
C LYS A 357 -30.99 -188.75 25.31
N GLN A 358 -29.98 -188.22 24.62
CA GLN A 358 -30.12 -187.38 23.43
C GLN A 358 -31.17 -186.26 23.59
N LEU A 359 -30.71 -185.03 23.90
CA LEU A 359 -31.14 -183.73 23.34
C LEU A 359 -30.67 -182.56 24.24
N GLU A 360 -29.51 -181.93 23.99
CA GLU A 360 -29.29 -180.47 24.31
C GLU A 360 -27.95 -179.80 23.89
N HIS A 361 -27.14 -180.37 22.99
CA HIS A 361 -26.17 -179.56 22.24
C HIS A 361 -26.91 -178.43 21.45
N LYS A 362 -26.62 -177.11 21.67
CA LYS A 362 -26.45 -176.05 20.61
C LYS A 362 -26.55 -174.52 20.93
N ARG A 363 -26.47 -173.93 22.15
CA ARG A 363 -26.79 -172.47 22.29
C ARG A 363 -25.90 -171.43 23.02
N ALA A 364 -24.75 -171.70 23.62
CA ALA A 364 -24.15 -170.70 24.55
C ALA A 364 -22.89 -169.93 24.08
N VAL A 365 -22.61 -169.79 22.77
CA VAL A 365 -21.31 -169.29 22.25
C VAL A 365 -21.30 -167.84 21.67
N GLU A 366 -22.40 -167.06 21.61
CA GLU A 366 -22.42 -165.78 20.83
C GLU A 366 -22.22 -164.43 21.56
N ASN A 367 -22.22 -164.31 22.90
CA ASN A 367 -22.52 -163.00 23.52
C ASN A 367 -21.40 -162.10 24.10
N ILE A 368 -20.09 -162.42 24.05
CA ILE A 368 -19.10 -161.63 24.83
C ILE A 368 -18.16 -160.74 23.95
N ILE A 369 -18.31 -160.75 22.63
CA ILE A 369 -17.44 -159.95 21.72
C ILE A 369 -17.92 -158.49 21.51
N GLU A 370 -19.13 -158.10 21.93
CA GLU A 370 -19.69 -156.76 21.62
C GLU A 370 -19.30 -155.59 22.55
N ASP A 371 -18.75 -155.83 23.75
CA ASP A 371 -18.64 -154.77 24.76
C ASP A 371 -17.43 -153.81 24.63
N ARG A 372 -16.42 -154.10 23.77
CA ARG A 372 -15.16 -153.32 23.73
C ARG A 372 -15.10 -152.15 22.73
N ARG A 373 -16.07 -152.01 21.82
CA ARG A 373 -16.01 -150.97 20.74
C ARG A 373 -16.51 -149.57 21.15
N LYS A 374 -17.20 -149.40 22.29
CA LYS A 374 -17.91 -148.15 22.65
C LYS A 374 -17.08 -147.09 23.39
N GLN A 375 -15.90 -147.40 23.93
CA GLN A 375 -15.18 -146.46 24.81
C GLN A 375 -14.26 -145.45 24.09
N LEU A 376 -13.86 -145.70 22.84
CA LEU A 376 -12.90 -144.84 22.12
C LEU A 376 -13.51 -143.62 21.41
N ILE A 377 -14.84 -143.53 21.32
CA ILE A 377 -15.54 -142.45 20.58
C ILE A 377 -15.83 -141.24 21.49
N ALA A 378 -15.88 -141.41 22.82
CA ALA A 378 -16.32 -140.38 23.76
C ALA A 378 -15.29 -139.26 24.04
N ASP A 379 -14.00 -139.47 23.78
CA ASP A 379 -12.96 -138.51 24.15
C ASP A 379 -12.70 -137.42 23.09
N LYS A 380 -13.17 -137.60 21.84
CA LYS A 380 -13.00 -136.62 20.75
C LYS A 380 -13.98 -135.45 20.79
N GLU A 381 -15.08 -135.54 21.55
CA GLU A 381 -16.12 -134.51 21.59
C GLU A 381 -15.85 -133.39 22.60
N ARG A 382 -14.99 -133.60 23.61
CA ARG A 382 -14.71 -132.61 24.67
C ARG A 382 -13.83 -131.43 24.23
N GLU A 383 -13.00 -131.59 23.20
CA GLU A 383 -12.12 -130.51 22.68
C GLU A 383 -12.87 -129.44 21.86
N LEU A 384 -14.08 -129.73 21.36
CA LEU A 384 -14.87 -128.79 20.55
C LEU A 384 -15.70 -127.82 21.40
N GLU A 385 -16.07 -128.18 22.62
CA GLU A 385 -16.93 -127.35 23.49
C GLU A 385 -16.20 -126.16 24.13
N GLU A 386 -14.90 -126.26 24.39
CA GLU A 386 -14.13 -125.14 24.98
C GLU A 386 -13.97 -123.94 24.03
N ARG A 387 -13.91 -124.18 22.70
CA ARG A 387 -13.80 -123.13 21.68
C ARG A 387 -15.12 -122.35 21.46
N GLU A 388 -16.28 -122.93 21.80
CA GLU A 388 -17.56 -122.21 21.71
C GLU A 388 -17.80 -121.26 22.89
N LEU A 389 -17.24 -121.54 24.07
CA LEU A 389 -17.42 -120.76 25.30
C LEU A 389 -16.72 -119.39 25.26
N GLU A 390 -15.59 -119.29 24.55
CA GLU A 390 -14.88 -118.01 24.33
C GLU A 390 -15.61 -117.09 23.34
N ARG A 391 -16.31 -117.65 22.35
CA ARG A 391 -17.10 -116.88 21.36
C ARG A 391 -18.31 -116.18 21.99
N ARG A 392 -18.97 -116.84 22.96
CA ARG A 392 -20.14 -116.30 23.68
C ARG A 392 -19.79 -115.14 24.63
N ARG A 393 -18.54 -115.05 25.11
CA ARG A 393 -18.09 -113.90 25.95
C ARG A 393 -17.89 -112.61 25.15
N GLN A 394 -17.60 -112.70 23.86
CA GLN A 394 -17.41 -111.54 22.98
C GLN A 394 -18.72 -110.96 22.43
N GLU A 395 -19.79 -111.77 22.33
CA GLU A 395 -21.13 -111.32 21.90
C GLU A 395 -21.83 -110.46 22.97
N SER A 396 -21.62 -110.76 24.26
CA SER A 396 -22.22 -110.02 25.39
C SER A 396 -21.69 -108.57 25.54
N ILE A 397 -20.49 -108.28 25.05
CA ILE A 397 -19.90 -106.92 25.08
C ILE A 397 -20.48 -106.03 23.96
N ARG A 398 -20.85 -106.62 22.82
CA ARG A 398 -21.46 -105.89 21.70
C ARG A 398 -22.92 -105.49 21.94
N ALA A 399 -23.65 -106.28 22.74
CA ALA A 399 -25.03 -105.96 23.13
C ALA A 399 -25.13 -104.72 24.05
N ILE A 400 -24.18 -104.52 24.97
CA ILE A 400 -24.14 -103.39 25.91
C ILE A 400 -23.82 -102.06 25.20
N VAL A 401 -23.03 -102.10 24.13
CA VAL A 401 -22.67 -100.92 23.33
C VAL A 401 -23.84 -100.44 22.47
N GLU A 402 -24.68 -101.34 21.95
CA GLU A 402 -25.86 -100.99 21.16
C GLU A 402 -27.02 -100.48 22.03
N GLU A 403 -27.11 -100.90 23.29
CA GLU A 403 -28.07 -100.39 24.28
C GLU A 403 -27.77 -98.93 24.70
N GLU A 404 -26.51 -98.56 24.89
CA GLU A 404 -26.09 -97.17 25.15
C GLU A 404 -26.27 -96.27 23.90
N ARG A 405 -26.10 -96.82 22.70
CA ARG A 405 -26.38 -96.12 21.43
C ARG A 405 -27.86 -95.78 21.26
N GLN A 406 -28.77 -96.65 21.71
CA GLN A 406 -30.23 -96.39 21.68
C GLN A 406 -30.72 -95.43 22.76
N LYS A 407 -30.05 -95.33 23.92
CA LYS A 407 -30.31 -94.29 24.93
C LYS A 407 -29.94 -92.90 24.42
N LEU A 408 -28.75 -92.75 23.83
CA LEU A 408 -28.29 -91.49 23.23
C LEU A 408 -29.20 -91.02 22.08
N LEU A 409 -29.75 -91.93 21.27
CA LEU A 409 -30.69 -91.57 20.21
C LEU A 409 -32.09 -91.20 20.73
N LYS A 410 -32.59 -91.80 21.83
CA LYS A 410 -33.90 -91.45 22.41
C LYS A 410 -33.91 -90.13 23.19
N GLU A 411 -32.79 -89.76 23.82
CA GLU A 411 -32.67 -88.49 24.57
C GLU A 411 -32.44 -87.28 23.65
N HIS A 412 -31.82 -87.48 22.48
CA HIS A 412 -31.47 -86.41 21.56
C HIS A 412 -32.36 -86.32 20.30
N ALA A 413 -33.13 -87.36 19.92
CA ALA A 413 -33.98 -87.32 18.72
C ALA A 413 -35.21 -86.40 18.83
N TRP A 414 -35.76 -86.16 20.02
CA TRP A 414 -36.92 -85.25 20.16
C TRP A 414 -36.54 -83.76 20.20
N LYS A 415 -35.30 -83.43 20.58
CA LYS A 415 -34.77 -82.05 20.64
C LYS A 415 -34.05 -81.59 19.36
N LEU A 416 -33.91 -82.46 18.36
CA LEU A 416 -33.21 -82.20 17.08
C LEU A 416 -34.03 -82.60 15.83
N LEU A 417 -35.36 -82.65 15.94
CA LEU A 417 -36.26 -82.76 14.79
C LEU A 417 -36.28 -81.44 14.02
N GLY A 418 -35.32 -81.28 13.09
CA GLY A 418 -35.22 -80.13 12.18
C GLY A 418 -33.81 -79.62 11.89
N TYR A 419 -32.79 -80.06 12.63
CA TYR A 419 -31.40 -79.57 12.49
C TYR A 419 -30.34 -80.67 12.53
N LEU A 420 -30.62 -81.84 11.96
CA LEU A 420 -29.59 -82.86 11.72
C LEU A 420 -29.09 -82.77 10.27
N PRO A 421 -27.80 -82.45 10.06
CA PRO A 421 -27.16 -82.42 8.74
C PRO A 421 -26.96 -83.85 8.20
N ARG A 422 -26.89 -83.99 6.87
CA ARG A 422 -26.51 -85.25 6.21
C ARG A 422 -25.08 -85.65 6.55
#